data_AF-A0A7S1URF1-F1
#
_entry.id   AF-A0A7S1URF1-F1
#
_cell.length_a   1.000
_cell.length_b   1.000
_cell.length_c   1.000
_cell.angle_alpha   90.00
_cell.angle_beta   90.00
_cell.angle_gamma   90.00
#
_symmetry.space_group_name_H-M   'P 1'
#
loop_
_entity.id
_entity.type
_entity.pdbx_description
1 polymer ?
#
loop_
_entity_poly.entity_id
_entity_poly.type
_entity_poly.pdbx_seq_one_letter_code
_entity_poly.pdbx_strand_id
1 'polypeptide(L)'
;SMDGRLVVTASSVHDPELPGGTINGKSGATLGELSGLGYKIGTDASGPTMVDGNKEYDGTKVYNDSKLCNVLFCREALKRWGDKLSIRSFNPGFIPSSGLFRAPREDNWLG
;
A
#
# COMPACT_ATOMS: atom_id res chain seq x y z
N SER A 1 -32.00 1.72 -1.02
CA SER A 1 -31.13 0.88 -0.19
C SER A 1 -29.74 0.88 -0.82
N MET A 2 -28.66 1.06 -0.05
CA MET A 2 -27.29 0.86 -0.57
C MET A 2 -26.92 -0.61 -0.34
N ASP A 3 -27.38 -1.49 -1.23
CA ASP A 3 -27.23 -2.95 -1.04
C ASP A 3 -25.81 -3.45 -1.37
N GLY A 4 -25.04 -2.70 -2.17
CA GLY A 4 -23.64 -3.02 -2.49
C GLY A 4 -22.64 -2.46 -1.49
N ARG A 5 -21.62 -3.27 -1.14
CA ARG A 5 -20.51 -2.85 -0.26
C ARG A 5 -19.16 -3.11 -0.91
N LEU A 6 -18.28 -2.12 -0.81
CA LEU A 6 -16.86 -2.23 -1.17
C LEU A 6 -16.04 -2.07 0.11
N VAL A 7 -15.42 -3.17 0.54
CA VAL A 7 -14.54 -3.20 1.71
C VAL A 7 -13.13 -3.50 1.24
N VAL A 8 -12.19 -2.62 1.56
CA VAL A 8 -10.78 -2.77 1.16
C VAL A 8 -9.91 -2.92 2.41
N THR A 9 -9.06 -3.94 2.42
CA THR A 9 -8.13 -4.19 3.52
C THR A 9 -6.95 -3.22 3.45
N ALA A 10 -6.87 -2.31 4.42
CA ALA A 10 -5.71 -1.46 4.68
C ALA A 10 -4.92 -1.97 5.90
N SER A 11 -4.06 -1.14 6.48
CA SER A 11 -3.25 -1.43 7.66
C SER A 11 -2.81 -0.11 8.30
N SER A 12 -2.60 -0.04 9.61
CA SER A 12 -2.12 1.19 10.30
C SER A 12 -0.81 1.74 9.75
N VAL A 13 0.00 0.93 9.06
CA VAL A 13 1.25 1.38 8.41
C VAL A 13 1.05 2.41 7.28
N HIS A 14 -0.19 2.65 6.86
CA HIS A 14 -0.54 3.66 5.85
C HIS A 14 -0.27 5.10 6.28
N ASP A 15 -0.18 5.35 7.58
CA ASP A 15 0.02 6.66 8.16
C ASP A 15 1.37 6.69 8.90
N PRO A 16 2.37 7.44 8.41
CA PRO A 16 3.71 7.48 9.00
C PRO A 16 3.72 8.05 10.43
N GLU A 17 2.69 8.82 10.83
CA GLU A 17 2.58 9.43 12.16
C GLU A 17 2.00 8.48 13.22
N LEU A 18 1.38 7.37 12.81
CA LEU A 18 0.75 6.41 13.72
C LEU A 18 1.72 5.30 14.20
N PRO A 19 1.42 4.66 15.35
CA PRO A 19 2.14 3.46 15.79
C PRO A 19 2.13 2.36 14.71
N GLY A 20 3.31 2.09 14.14
CA GLY A 20 3.52 1.16 13.03
C GLY A 20 3.75 1.81 11.66
N GLY A 21 3.49 3.11 11.53
CA GLY A 21 3.78 3.91 10.33
C GLY A 21 5.25 4.05 9.99
N THR A 22 6.08 4.03 11.04
CA THR A 22 7.54 4.09 10.95
C THR A 22 8.11 2.96 11.80
N ILE A 23 8.72 1.95 11.19
CA ILE A 23 9.37 0.83 11.90
C ILE A 23 10.88 1.03 11.76
N ASN A 24 11.58 1.14 12.89
CA ASN A 24 13.05 1.23 12.97
C ASN A 24 13.68 2.40 12.18
N GLY A 25 13.02 3.55 12.10
CA GLY A 25 13.56 4.74 11.42
C GLY A 25 13.62 4.65 9.89
N LYS A 26 13.06 3.59 9.28
CA LYS A 26 12.87 3.50 7.83
C LYS A 26 11.70 4.37 7.39
N SER A 27 11.78 4.91 6.17
CA SER A 27 10.77 5.79 5.58
C SER A 27 9.37 5.19 5.72
N GLY A 28 8.48 5.90 6.41
CA GLY A 28 7.06 5.56 6.47
C GLY A 28 6.39 5.70 5.10
N ALA A 29 5.08 5.42 5.04
CA ALA A 29 4.33 5.55 3.79
C ALA A 29 4.43 6.98 3.23
N THR A 30 4.84 7.11 1.97
CA THR A 30 4.77 8.36 1.22
C THR A 30 4.76 8.05 -0.27
N LEU A 31 3.83 8.68 -0.98
CA LEU A 31 3.73 8.54 -2.43
C LEU A 31 4.56 9.59 -3.18
N GLY A 32 5.22 10.50 -2.46
CA GLY A 32 5.91 11.66 -3.04
C GLY A 32 5.04 12.38 -4.06
N GLU A 33 5.65 12.73 -5.20
CA GLU A 33 4.97 13.34 -6.34
C GLU A 33 4.40 12.31 -7.32
N LEU A 34 4.28 11.04 -6.93
CA LEU A 34 3.82 9.92 -7.77
C LEU A 34 4.65 9.74 -9.06
N SER A 35 5.91 10.19 -9.06
CA SER A 35 6.71 10.27 -10.29
C SER A 35 7.13 8.90 -10.85
N GLY A 36 7.01 7.83 -10.05
CA GLY A 36 7.16 6.45 -10.51
C GLY A 36 5.88 5.81 -11.03
N LEU A 37 4.72 6.45 -10.86
CA LEU A 37 3.44 5.90 -11.31
C LEU A 37 3.37 5.87 -12.84
N GLY A 38 2.88 4.75 -13.40
CA GLY A 38 2.77 4.57 -14.85
C GLY A 38 4.08 4.15 -15.53
N TYR A 39 5.19 4.12 -14.78
CA TYR A 39 6.44 3.56 -15.27
C TYR A 39 6.35 2.04 -15.42
N LYS A 40 6.84 1.50 -16.53
CA LYS A 40 6.84 0.07 -16.82
C LYS A 40 8.23 -0.50 -16.53
N ILE A 41 8.39 -1.08 -15.35
CA ILE A 41 9.66 -1.70 -14.89
C ILE A 41 10.21 -2.72 -15.90
N GLY A 42 9.33 -3.40 -16.65
CA GLY A 42 9.74 -4.39 -17.66
C GLY A 42 10.31 -3.82 -18.97
N THR A 43 10.24 -2.51 -19.22
CA THR A 43 10.70 -1.90 -20.48
C THR A 43 11.97 -1.08 -20.35
N ASP A 44 12.30 -0.62 -19.14
CA ASP A 44 13.54 0.06 -18.84
C ASP A 44 13.92 -0.27 -17.39
N ALA A 45 15.05 -0.95 -17.22
CA ALA A 45 15.52 -1.43 -15.92
C ALA A 45 16.17 -0.32 -15.09
N SER A 46 16.35 0.88 -15.65
CA SER A 46 17.06 2.01 -15.02
C SER A 46 16.16 3.04 -14.35
N GLY A 47 14.83 2.89 -14.49
CA GLY A 47 13.88 3.81 -13.90
C GLY A 47 13.41 3.45 -12.51
N PRO A 48 12.34 4.10 -12.04
CA PRO A 48 11.88 4.00 -10.67
C PRO A 48 11.34 2.59 -10.35
N THR A 49 11.69 2.09 -9.18
CA THR A 49 11.18 0.84 -8.60
C THR A 49 10.09 1.08 -7.57
N MET A 50 9.88 2.35 -7.21
CA MET A 50 8.94 2.82 -6.18
C MET A 50 7.98 3.86 -6.76
N VAL A 51 6.78 3.97 -6.19
CA VAL A 51 5.71 4.84 -6.71
C VAL A 51 6.03 6.34 -6.64
N ASP A 52 6.86 6.74 -5.68
CA ASP A 52 7.32 8.12 -5.50
C ASP A 52 8.41 8.52 -6.50
N GLY A 53 8.99 7.58 -7.24
CA GLY A 53 10.09 7.79 -8.19
C GLY A 53 11.45 7.31 -7.70
N ASN A 54 11.56 6.73 -6.50
CA ASN A 54 12.83 6.18 -6.05
C ASN A 54 13.24 4.98 -6.94
N LYS A 55 14.53 4.93 -7.30
CA LYS A 55 15.14 3.84 -8.07
C LYS A 55 15.56 2.69 -7.17
N GLU A 56 15.90 2.96 -5.92
CA GLU A 56 16.24 1.94 -4.93
C GLU A 56 14.96 1.32 -4.35
N TYR A 57 14.89 -0.01 -4.43
CA TYR A 57 13.74 -0.75 -3.92
C TYR A 57 13.82 -0.86 -2.39
N ASP A 58 12.79 -0.38 -1.71
CA ASP A 58 12.55 -0.67 -0.30
C ASP A 58 11.21 -1.40 -0.16
N GLY A 59 11.28 -2.71 0.08
CA GLY A 59 10.06 -3.49 0.16
C GLY A 59 9.26 -3.33 1.46
N THR A 60 9.80 -2.71 2.51
CA THR A 60 8.98 -2.25 3.66
C THR A 60 8.18 -1.03 3.23
N LYS A 61 8.84 -0.05 2.59
CA LYS A 61 8.19 1.14 2.08
C LYS A 61 7.12 0.80 1.03
N VAL A 62 7.39 -0.09 0.08
CA VAL A 62 6.43 -0.45 -0.98
C VAL A 62 5.16 -1.08 -0.40
N TYR A 63 5.31 -1.87 0.67
CA TYR A 63 4.18 -2.43 1.40
C TYR A 63 3.38 -1.32 2.09
N ASN A 64 4.05 -0.41 2.80
CA ASN A 64 3.39 0.72 3.47
C ASN A 64 2.67 1.65 2.47
N ASP A 65 3.32 2.00 1.37
CA ASP A 65 2.75 2.79 0.27
C ASP A 65 1.51 2.11 -0.31
N SER A 66 1.51 0.78 -0.50
CA SER A 66 0.33 0.05 -0.97
C SER A 66 -0.87 0.16 -0.02
N LYS A 67 -0.62 0.23 1.29
CA LYS A 67 -1.68 0.40 2.30
C LYS A 67 -2.21 1.83 2.32
N LEU A 68 -1.36 2.83 2.08
CA LEU A 68 -1.78 4.21 1.83
C LEU A 68 -2.64 4.31 0.56
N CYS A 69 -2.24 3.66 -0.53
CA CYS A 69 -3.03 3.59 -1.75
C CYS A 69 -4.42 2.99 -1.52
N ASN A 70 -4.56 1.95 -0.66
CA ASN A 70 -5.87 1.39 -0.33
C ASN A 70 -6.80 2.41 0.37
N VAL A 71 -6.25 3.22 1.29
CA VAL A 71 -7.03 4.27 1.97
C VAL A 71 -7.42 5.38 0.99
N LEU A 72 -6.49 5.83 0.13
CA LEU A 72 -6.76 6.83 -0.89
C LEU A 72 -7.77 6.34 -1.92
N PHE A 73 -7.70 5.06 -2.30
CA PHE A 73 -8.68 4.42 -3.18
C PHE A 73 -10.09 4.47 -2.55
N CYS A 74 -10.25 4.07 -1.29
CA CYS A 74 -11.54 4.19 -0.62
C CYS A 74 -12.03 5.63 -0.54
N ARG A 75 -11.14 6.59 -0.29
CA ARG A 75 -11.48 8.02 -0.24
C ARG A 75 -12.00 8.53 -1.58
N GLU A 76 -11.35 8.15 -2.68
CA GLU A 76 -11.77 8.54 -4.03
C GLU A 76 -13.03 7.79 -4.48
N ALA A 77 -13.14 6.50 -4.17
CA ALA A 77 -14.34 5.71 -4.42
C ALA A 77 -15.55 6.31 -3.70
N LEU A 78 -15.39 6.78 -2.46
CA LEU A 78 -16.46 7.45 -1.71
C LEU A 78 -16.96 8.71 -2.42
N LYS A 79 -16.05 9.51 -3.00
CA LYS A 79 -16.44 10.69 -3.78
C LYS A 79 -17.20 10.33 -5.06
N ARG A 80 -16.84 9.24 -5.72
CA ARG A 80 -17.42 8.83 -7.02
C ARG A 80 -18.71 8.04 -6.89
N TRP A 81 -18.84 7.24 -5.83
CA TRP A 81 -19.87 6.21 -5.71
C TRP A 81 -20.48 6.10 -4.30
N GLY A 82 -20.22 7.05 -3.40
CA GLY A 82 -20.72 7.02 -2.02
C GLY A 82 -22.24 7.16 -1.89
N ASP A 83 -22.92 7.57 -2.97
CA ASP A 83 -24.38 7.59 -3.12
C ASP A 83 -24.96 6.22 -3.54
N LYS A 84 -24.13 5.34 -4.08
CA LYS A 84 -24.50 4.04 -4.67
C LYS A 84 -24.04 2.85 -3.83
N LEU A 85 -22.87 2.97 -3.19
CA LEU A 85 -22.21 1.89 -2.47
C LEU A 85 -21.80 2.33 -1.06
N SER A 86 -21.90 1.41 -0.11
CA SER A 86 -21.20 1.56 1.17
C SER A 86 -19.72 1.25 0.97
N ILE A 87 -18.85 2.23 1.21
CA ILE A 87 -17.40 2.11 1.00
C ILE A 87 -16.69 2.21 2.35
N ARG A 88 -15.81 1.24 2.63
CA ARG A 88 -15.07 1.13 3.90
C ARG A 88 -13.63 0.68 3.64
N SER A 89 -12.70 1.34 4.31
CA SER A 89 -11.34 0.81 4.53
C SER A 89 -11.31 0.08 5.87
N PHE A 90 -10.65 -1.07 5.94
CA PHE A 90 -10.61 -1.92 7.12
C PHE A 90 -9.19 -2.37 7.44
N ASN A 91 -8.73 -2.13 8.67
CA ASN A 91 -7.50 -2.69 9.20
C ASN A 91 -7.86 -3.85 10.16
N PRO A 92 -7.52 -5.11 9.84
CA PRO A 92 -7.82 -6.24 10.71
C PRO A 92 -6.88 -6.35 11.94
N GLY A 93 -5.88 -5.47 12.05
CA GLY A 93 -4.87 -5.54 13.09
C GLY A 93 -3.75 -6.54 12.74
N PHE A 94 -2.91 -6.83 13.73
CA PHE A 94 -1.79 -7.75 13.56
C PHE A 94 -2.25 -9.22 13.62
N ILE A 95 -2.13 -9.93 12.50
CA ILE A 95 -2.50 -11.35 12.37
C ILE A 95 -1.23 -12.17 12.08
N PRO A 96 -0.47 -12.59 13.12
CA PRO A 96 0.79 -13.32 12.94
C PRO A 96 0.59 -14.71 12.31
N SER A 97 -0.62 -15.28 12.48
CA SER A 97 -1.00 -16.55 11.88
C SER A 97 -1.17 -16.49 10.35
N SER A 98 -1.18 -15.30 9.73
CA SER A 98 -1.39 -15.16 8.28
C SER A 98 -0.21 -15.58 7.40
N GLY A 99 1.01 -15.67 7.95
CA GLY A 99 2.20 -15.94 7.13
C GLY A 99 2.82 -14.71 6.47
N LEU A 100 2.11 -13.57 6.43
CA LEU A 100 2.54 -12.34 5.75
C LEU A 100 3.88 -11.79 6.26
N PHE A 101 4.24 -12.08 7.51
CA PHE A 101 5.46 -11.60 8.16
C PHE A 101 6.43 -12.73 8.54
N ARG A 102 6.30 -13.94 7.98
CA ARG A 102 7.04 -15.12 8.44
C ARG A 102 8.43 -15.35 7.81
N ALA A 103 8.88 -14.57 6.82
CA ALA A 103 10.23 -14.75 6.25
C ALA A 103 10.86 -13.44 5.71
N PRO A 104 12.17 -13.21 5.92
CA PRO A 104 12.99 -12.40 5.01
C PRO A 104 13.01 -13.07 3.62
N ARG A 105 13.14 -12.26 2.56
CA ARG A 105 12.85 -12.52 1.13
C ARG A 105 13.56 -13.70 0.42
N GLU A 106 14.17 -14.64 1.13
CA GLU A 106 15.02 -15.70 0.55
C GLU A 106 14.20 -16.74 -0.25
N ASP A 107 12.93 -16.94 0.06
CA ASP A 107 12.10 -18.01 -0.53
C ASP A 107 11.14 -17.56 -1.67
N ASN A 108 11.15 -16.28 -2.07
CA ASN A 108 10.23 -15.77 -3.11
C ASN A 108 10.79 -15.80 -4.54
N TRP A 109 11.94 -16.46 -4.78
CA TRP A 109 12.58 -16.56 -6.09
C TRP A 109 12.59 -18.00 -6.63
N LEU A 110 11.40 -18.56 -6.88
CA LEU A 110 11.27 -19.60 -7.89
C LEU A 110 10.93 -18.92 -9.22
N GLY A 111 12.01 -18.48 -9.90
CA GLY A 111 12.02 -17.84 -11.21
C GLY A 111 13.43 -17.47 -11.62
#